data_AF-A0A537ZZR3-F1
#
_entry.id   AF-A0A537ZZR3-F1
#
_cell.length_a   1.000
_cell.length_b   1.000
_cell.length_c   1.000
_cell.angle_alpha   90.00
_cell.angle_beta   90.00
_cell.angle_gamma   90.00
#
_symmetry.space_group_name_H-M   'P 1'
#
loop_
_entity.id
_entity.type
_entity.pdbx_description
1 polymer ?
#
loop_
_entity_poly.entity_id
_entity_poly.type
_entity_poly.pdbx_seq_one_letter_code
_entity_poly.pdbx_strand_id
1 'polypeptide(L)'
;MQPAAPASGPSLPASYPAAGQLVWSFVTARTDPSPAAKPVKVLHQFRPDFRRLEIAAVGETTGTDGRPWFRVSLAMRPNGMTGWIPAASAELSLVRNRVVVHRAARRIDVWRGSRRLLSALVAVGRPRMETPLGTFYVTARFVPDDPFLGAFALETSAYSRLTEWPGGGKVGIHGTSEPRLLGQAVSHGCVRVSNATARALRRLAPLGTTVQIVED
;
A
#
# COMPACT_ATOMS: atom_id res chain seq x y z
N MET A 1 -21.66 38.44 -14.17
CA MET A 1 -20.74 37.44 -13.57
C MET A 1 -20.19 36.58 -14.70
N GLN A 2 -18.87 36.55 -14.87
CA GLN A 2 -18.21 35.73 -15.88
C GLN A 2 -18.29 34.26 -15.42
N PRO A 3 -18.61 33.28 -16.29
CA PRO A 3 -18.58 31.88 -15.89
C PRO A 3 -17.14 31.47 -15.58
N ALA A 4 -16.96 30.80 -14.44
CA ALA A 4 -15.68 30.24 -14.03
C ALA A 4 -15.18 29.26 -15.11
N ALA A 5 -13.87 29.34 -15.42
CA ALA A 5 -13.21 28.41 -16.32
C ALA A 5 -13.45 26.94 -15.86
N PRO A 6 -13.60 25.98 -16.78
CA PRO A 6 -13.77 24.58 -16.41
C PRO A 6 -12.56 24.15 -15.57
N ALA A 7 -12.84 23.51 -14.43
CA ALA A 7 -11.81 22.88 -13.61
C ALA A 7 -10.95 21.99 -14.53
N SER A 8 -9.65 22.26 -14.55
CA SER A 8 -8.66 21.47 -15.26
C SER A 8 -8.92 19.99 -14.99
N GLY A 9 -9.03 19.18 -16.05
CA GLY A 9 -9.20 17.74 -15.90
C GLY A 9 -8.13 17.12 -14.99
N PRO A 10 -8.37 15.93 -14.44
CA PRO A 10 -7.44 15.28 -13.52
C PRO A 10 -6.03 15.23 -14.11
N SER A 11 -5.03 15.72 -13.39
CA SER A 11 -3.63 15.62 -13.83
C SER A 11 -3.19 14.16 -13.75
N LEU A 12 -2.82 13.57 -14.91
CA LEU A 12 -2.28 12.21 -14.96
C LEU A 12 -0.83 12.21 -14.42
N PRO A 13 -0.44 11.22 -13.60
CA PRO A 13 0.94 11.07 -13.16
C PRO A 13 1.89 10.84 -14.34
N ALA A 14 3.04 11.54 -14.37
CA ALA A 14 4.05 11.36 -15.41
C ALA A 14 4.76 9.98 -15.35
N SER A 15 4.64 9.24 -14.26
CA SER A 15 5.18 7.89 -14.10
C SER A 15 4.46 7.13 -12.98
N TYR A 16 4.60 5.81 -13.02
CA TYR A 16 4.04 4.89 -12.03
C TYR A 16 5.16 4.15 -11.27
N PRO A 17 4.93 3.73 -10.03
CA PRO A 17 3.67 3.77 -9.27
C PRO A 17 3.28 5.17 -8.80
N ALA A 18 1.98 5.44 -8.80
CA ALA A 18 1.38 6.66 -8.27
C ALA A 18 0.32 6.30 -7.23
N ALA A 19 0.09 7.18 -6.25
CA ALA A 19 -0.87 6.92 -5.20
C ALA A 19 -1.54 8.21 -4.75
N GLY A 20 -2.70 8.07 -4.15
CA GLY A 20 -3.50 9.17 -3.67
C GLY A 20 -4.89 8.71 -3.30
N GLN A 21 -5.87 9.58 -3.54
CA GLN A 21 -7.19 9.45 -2.92
C GLN A 21 -8.31 9.71 -3.93
N LEU A 22 -9.48 9.17 -3.64
CA LEU A 22 -10.67 9.41 -4.44
C LEU A 22 -11.19 10.83 -4.23
N VAL A 23 -11.58 11.46 -5.34
CA VAL A 23 -12.33 12.73 -5.35
C VAL A 23 -13.83 12.52 -5.48
N TRP A 24 -14.25 11.30 -5.84
CA TRP A 24 -15.66 10.89 -5.80
C TRP A 24 -15.97 10.13 -4.51
N SER A 25 -17.22 10.20 -4.03
CA SER A 25 -17.67 9.49 -2.82
C SER A 25 -17.48 7.98 -2.91
N PHE A 26 -17.59 7.41 -4.11
CA PHE A 26 -17.22 6.03 -4.41
C PHE A 26 -16.90 5.84 -5.89
N VAL A 27 -16.23 4.74 -6.22
CA VAL A 27 -15.98 4.29 -7.59
C VAL A 27 -15.95 2.76 -7.65
N THR A 28 -16.46 2.18 -8.73
CA THR A 28 -16.39 0.74 -8.97
C THR A 28 -15.14 0.41 -9.77
N ALA A 29 -14.22 -0.35 -9.16
CA ALA A 29 -13.10 -0.96 -9.86
C ALA A 29 -13.62 -2.14 -10.71
N ARG A 30 -13.20 -2.19 -11.98
CA ARG A 30 -13.69 -3.14 -12.98
C ARG A 30 -12.58 -4.04 -13.53
N THR A 31 -12.96 -5.13 -14.18
CA THR A 31 -11.99 -6.08 -14.79
C THR A 31 -11.21 -5.47 -15.94
N ASP A 32 -11.82 -4.53 -16.67
CA ASP A 32 -11.29 -3.89 -17.88
C ASP A 32 -11.55 -2.37 -17.83
N PRO A 33 -10.79 -1.54 -18.57
CA PRO A 33 -10.96 -0.09 -18.64
C PRO A 33 -12.21 0.27 -19.47
N SER A 34 -13.38 -0.11 -18.98
CA SER A 34 -14.66 0.10 -19.67
C SER A 34 -15.78 0.28 -18.64
N PRO A 35 -16.70 1.24 -18.82
CA PRO A 35 -17.86 1.39 -17.95
C PRO A 35 -18.76 0.14 -17.88
N ALA A 36 -18.77 -0.68 -18.93
CA ALA A 36 -19.59 -1.89 -19.03
C ALA A 36 -18.90 -3.15 -18.46
N ALA A 37 -17.60 -3.08 -18.14
CA ALA A 37 -16.86 -4.23 -17.65
C ALA A 37 -17.35 -4.72 -16.27
N LYS A 38 -17.14 -6.00 -15.99
CA LYS A 38 -17.62 -6.63 -14.75
C LYS A 38 -17.04 -5.91 -13.52
N PRO A 39 -17.84 -5.65 -12.48
CA PRO A 39 -17.34 -5.06 -11.25
C PRO A 39 -16.45 -6.06 -10.50
N VAL A 40 -15.35 -5.57 -9.93
CA VAL A 40 -14.44 -6.31 -9.05
C VAL A 40 -14.64 -5.88 -7.59
N LYS A 41 -14.63 -4.58 -7.33
CA LYS A 41 -14.75 -4.02 -5.98
C LYS A 41 -15.27 -2.58 -6.02
N VAL A 42 -16.15 -2.22 -5.09
CA VAL A 42 -16.51 -0.81 -4.85
C VAL A 42 -15.51 -0.19 -3.86
N LEU A 43 -14.92 0.93 -4.24
CA LEU A 43 -14.01 1.71 -3.43
C LEU A 43 -14.75 2.96 -2.95
N HIS A 44 -14.83 3.15 -1.65
CA HIS A 44 -15.43 4.34 -1.05
C HIS A 44 -14.34 5.35 -0.70
N GLN A 45 -14.66 6.65 -0.79
CA GLN A 45 -13.72 7.73 -0.45
C GLN A 45 -13.15 7.58 0.97
N PHE A 46 -13.99 7.09 1.88
CA PHE A 46 -13.63 6.86 3.28
C PHE A 46 -13.56 5.37 3.58
N ARG A 47 -12.59 5.02 4.42
CA ARG A 47 -12.52 3.76 5.13
C ARG A 47 -13.61 3.72 6.22
N PRO A 48 -13.94 2.54 6.78
CA PRO A 48 -14.90 2.43 7.89
C PRO A 48 -14.51 3.25 9.13
N ASP A 49 -13.23 3.59 9.30
CA ASP A 49 -12.70 4.43 10.37
C ASP A 49 -12.66 5.93 10.01
N PHE A 50 -13.40 6.34 8.98
CA PHE A 50 -13.52 7.71 8.46
C PHE A 50 -12.22 8.35 7.95
N ARG A 51 -11.10 7.62 7.90
CA ARG A 51 -9.90 8.08 7.20
C ARG A 51 -10.10 7.94 5.70
N ARG A 52 -9.48 8.82 4.91
CA ARG A 52 -9.53 8.73 3.45
C ARG A 52 -8.87 7.44 2.97
N LEU A 53 -9.48 6.78 1.99
CA LEU A 53 -8.97 5.58 1.38
C LEU A 53 -7.77 5.93 0.49
N GLU A 54 -6.61 5.37 0.81
CA GLU A 54 -5.45 5.43 -0.05
C GLU A 54 -5.55 4.36 -1.16
N ILE A 55 -5.35 4.79 -2.41
CA ILE A 55 -5.26 3.91 -3.58
C ILE A 55 -3.88 4.02 -4.22
N ALA A 56 -3.41 2.92 -4.79
CA ALA A 56 -2.17 2.88 -5.55
C ALA A 56 -2.45 2.45 -7.00
N ALA A 57 -2.16 3.32 -7.94
CA ALA A 57 -2.15 3.01 -9.36
C ALA A 57 -0.81 2.43 -9.80
N VAL A 58 -0.89 1.37 -10.59
CA VAL A 58 0.25 0.63 -11.16
C VAL A 58 0.39 0.85 -12.67
N GLY A 59 -0.52 1.61 -13.27
CA GLY A 59 -0.48 1.99 -14.68
C GLY A 59 -1.76 2.70 -15.11
N GLU A 60 -1.81 3.05 -16.38
CA GLU A 60 -2.97 3.67 -17.03
C GLU A 60 -3.16 3.16 -18.46
N THR A 61 -4.35 3.42 -19.00
CA THR A 61 -4.65 3.24 -20.42
C THR A 61 -5.87 4.09 -20.80
N THR A 62 -6.11 4.23 -22.10
CA THR A 62 -7.37 4.76 -22.62
C THR A 62 -8.39 3.63 -22.71
N GLY A 63 -9.57 3.84 -22.11
CA GLY A 63 -10.64 2.87 -22.09
C GLY A 63 -11.45 2.83 -23.39
N THR A 64 -12.41 1.90 -23.46
CA THR A 64 -13.32 1.77 -24.62
C THR A 64 -14.23 2.98 -24.80
N ASP A 65 -14.34 3.83 -23.77
CA ASP A 65 -15.08 5.08 -23.76
C ASP A 65 -14.23 6.30 -24.19
N GLY A 66 -12.98 6.08 -24.63
CA GLY A 66 -12.06 7.12 -25.06
C GLY A 66 -11.49 7.96 -23.91
N ARG A 67 -11.71 7.57 -22.64
CA ARG A 67 -11.26 8.31 -21.45
C ARG A 67 -10.08 7.62 -20.79
N PRO A 68 -9.26 8.32 -20.00
CA PRO A 68 -8.18 7.69 -19.23
C PRO A 68 -8.72 6.87 -18.05
N TRP A 69 -8.11 5.70 -17.82
CA TRP A 69 -8.38 4.79 -16.73
C TRP A 69 -7.09 4.42 -16.00
N PHE A 70 -7.15 4.38 -14.67
CA PHE A 70 -6.06 3.87 -13.85
C PHE A 70 -6.25 2.39 -13.53
N ARG A 71 -5.20 1.60 -13.68
CA ARG A 71 -5.12 0.26 -13.10
C ARG A 71 -4.64 0.38 -11.67
N VAL A 72 -5.47 0.04 -10.70
CA VAL A 72 -5.17 0.17 -9.27
C VAL A 72 -4.97 -1.19 -8.60
N SER A 73 -4.03 -1.25 -7.66
CA SER A 73 -3.87 -2.38 -6.73
C SER A 73 -5.02 -2.36 -5.72
N LEU A 74 -5.72 -3.49 -5.56
CA LEU A 74 -6.86 -3.61 -4.66
C LEU A 74 -6.43 -4.28 -3.36
N ALA A 75 -6.55 -3.57 -2.24
CA ALA A 75 -6.39 -4.13 -0.90
C ALA A 75 -7.55 -5.09 -0.59
N MET A 76 -7.42 -6.36 -1.00
CA MET A 76 -8.39 -7.44 -0.79
C MET A 76 -7.71 -8.80 -0.90
N ARG A 77 -8.48 -9.87 -0.64
CA ARG A 77 -8.08 -11.26 -0.90
C ARG A 77 -8.66 -11.72 -2.26
N PRO A 78 -7.95 -12.57 -3.03
CA PRO A 78 -6.54 -12.92 -2.83
C PRO A 78 -5.62 -11.70 -3.00
N ASN A 79 -4.41 -11.76 -2.44
CA ASN A 79 -3.42 -10.70 -2.63
C ASN A 79 -3.05 -10.55 -4.12
N GLY A 80 -2.68 -9.34 -4.53
CA GLY A 80 -2.25 -9.05 -5.90
C GLY A 80 -3.38 -8.73 -6.89
N MET A 81 -4.63 -8.67 -6.42
CA MET A 81 -5.77 -8.25 -7.24
C MET A 81 -5.61 -6.81 -7.71
N THR A 82 -6.04 -6.56 -8.94
CA THR A 82 -6.10 -5.23 -9.55
C THR A 82 -7.48 -4.96 -10.13
N GLY A 83 -7.82 -3.70 -10.33
CA GLY A 83 -8.98 -3.31 -11.13
C GLY A 83 -8.78 -1.96 -11.80
N TRP A 84 -9.65 -1.63 -12.74
CA TRP A 84 -9.64 -0.38 -13.48
C TRP A 84 -10.66 0.59 -12.92
N ILE A 85 -10.25 1.84 -12.68
CA ILE A 85 -11.14 2.95 -12.30
C ILE A 85 -10.96 4.11 -13.29
N PRO A 86 -12.00 4.93 -13.56
CA PRO A 86 -11.84 6.15 -14.35
C PRO A 86 -10.80 7.05 -13.69
N ALA A 87 -9.86 7.61 -14.46
CA ALA A 87 -8.82 8.48 -13.90
C ALA A 87 -9.39 9.72 -13.20
N ALA A 88 -10.53 10.24 -13.69
CA ALA A 88 -11.25 11.36 -13.08
C ALA A 88 -11.85 11.08 -11.69
N SER A 89 -11.84 9.83 -11.23
CA SER A 89 -12.31 9.47 -9.89
C SER A 89 -11.27 9.67 -8.79
N ALA A 90 -10.01 9.95 -9.15
CA ALA A 90 -8.90 10.03 -8.21
C ALA A 90 -7.88 11.13 -8.54
N GLU A 91 -7.29 11.68 -7.49
CA GLU A 91 -6.10 12.52 -7.57
C GLU A 91 -4.91 11.71 -7.09
N LEU A 92 -3.91 11.55 -7.96
CA LEU A 92 -2.73 10.73 -7.70
C LEU A 92 -1.45 11.56 -7.82
N SER A 93 -0.48 11.24 -6.97
CA SER A 93 0.86 11.79 -6.98
C SER A 93 1.89 10.67 -7.11
N LEU A 94 3.03 11.00 -7.71
CA LEU A 94 4.13 10.04 -7.87
C LEU A 94 4.64 9.52 -6.51
N VAL A 95 4.75 8.21 -6.40
CA VAL A 95 5.35 7.54 -5.25
C VAL A 95 6.86 7.45 -5.46
N ARG A 96 7.62 8.28 -4.74
CA ARG A 96 9.08 8.44 -4.97
C ARG A 96 9.94 7.36 -4.32
N ASN A 97 9.47 6.79 -3.23
CA ASN A 97 10.21 5.80 -2.46
C ASN A 97 9.54 4.43 -2.61
N ARG A 98 10.33 3.36 -2.57
CA ARG A 98 9.82 1.99 -2.42
C ARG A 98 10.48 1.32 -1.23
N VAL A 99 9.71 0.51 -0.51
CA VAL A 99 10.17 -0.38 0.54
C VAL A 99 10.33 -1.76 -0.07
N VAL A 100 11.45 -2.42 0.18
CA VAL A 100 11.69 -3.81 -0.22
C VAL A 100 11.98 -4.63 1.04
N VAL A 101 11.20 -5.67 1.28
CA VAL A 101 11.40 -6.63 2.36
C VAL A 101 11.92 -7.91 1.74
N HIS A 102 13.15 -8.25 2.10
CA HIS A 102 13.88 -9.44 1.70
C HIS A 102 13.59 -10.54 2.73
N ARG A 103 12.68 -11.45 2.38
CA ARG A 103 12.15 -12.42 3.34
C ARG A 103 13.23 -13.40 3.73
N ALA A 104 14.08 -13.91 2.84
CA ALA A 104 15.19 -14.84 3.13
C ALA A 104 16.35 -14.15 3.84
N ALA A 105 16.69 -12.93 3.46
CA ALA A 105 17.76 -12.19 4.12
C ALA A 105 17.35 -11.61 5.50
N ARG A 106 16.04 -11.59 5.82
CA ARG A 106 15.48 -10.89 6.99
C ARG A 106 15.91 -9.42 7.01
N ARG A 107 15.77 -8.75 5.86
CA ARG A 107 16.11 -7.33 5.71
C ARG A 107 14.98 -6.50 5.16
N ILE A 108 15.01 -5.22 5.48
CA ILE A 108 14.18 -4.18 4.86
C ILE A 108 15.08 -3.08 4.33
N ASP A 109 14.85 -2.73 3.07
CA ASP A 109 15.52 -1.64 2.39
C ASP A 109 14.49 -0.59 1.98
N VAL A 110 14.90 0.69 1.98
CA VAL A 110 14.12 1.76 1.37
C VAL A 110 14.94 2.40 0.28
N TRP A 111 14.35 2.53 -0.91
CA TRP A 111 15.00 3.06 -2.10
C TRP A 111 14.28 4.31 -2.60
N ARG A 112 15.05 5.24 -3.17
CA ARG A 112 14.56 6.30 -4.04
C ARG A 112 15.30 6.21 -5.37
N GLY A 113 14.60 5.81 -6.43
CA GLY A 113 15.25 5.41 -7.67
C GLY A 113 16.27 4.29 -7.41
N SER A 114 17.53 4.51 -7.79
CA SER A 114 18.65 3.60 -7.53
C SER A 114 19.38 3.83 -6.21
N ARG A 115 19.02 4.87 -5.43
CA ARG A 115 19.70 5.19 -4.17
C ARG A 115 19.03 4.48 -2.99
N ARG A 116 19.78 3.65 -2.26
CA ARG A 116 19.33 3.07 -0.98
C ARG A 116 19.41 4.11 0.13
N LEU A 117 18.29 4.39 0.77
CA LEU A 117 18.13 5.37 1.86
C LEU A 117 18.22 4.73 3.25
N LEU A 118 17.85 3.46 3.35
CA LEU A 118 17.78 2.70 4.61
C LEU A 118 18.03 1.23 4.31
N SER A 119 18.67 0.54 5.25
CA SER A 119 18.79 -0.91 5.26
C SER A 119 18.86 -1.38 6.72
N ALA A 120 18.03 -2.35 7.11
CA ALA A 120 17.95 -2.83 8.50
C ALA A 120 17.51 -4.29 8.57
N LEU A 121 17.80 -4.95 9.69
CA LEU A 121 17.25 -6.28 10.01
C LEU A 121 15.76 -6.19 10.34
N VAL A 122 15.03 -7.25 10.00
CA VAL A 122 13.62 -7.43 10.34
C VAL A 122 13.34 -8.79 10.95
N ALA A 123 12.24 -8.91 11.68
CA ALA A 123 11.61 -10.20 11.91
C ALA A 123 10.39 -10.36 10.99
N VAL A 124 10.23 -11.57 10.43
CA VAL A 124 9.17 -11.91 9.47
C VAL A 124 8.27 -13.02 10.00
N GLY A 125 7.23 -13.36 9.24
CA GLY A 125 6.33 -14.47 9.55
C GLY A 125 7.05 -15.80 9.66
N ARG A 126 6.72 -16.59 10.68
CA ARG A 126 7.24 -17.95 10.88
C ARG A 126 6.67 -18.93 9.84
N PRO A 127 7.26 -20.14 9.67
CA PRO A 127 6.70 -21.16 8.78
C PRO A 127 5.21 -21.43 9.05
N ARG A 128 4.43 -21.61 7.99
CA ARG A 128 2.95 -21.70 7.94
C ARG A 128 2.21 -20.39 8.23
N MET A 129 2.92 -19.32 8.55
CA MET A 129 2.40 -17.99 8.86
C MET A 129 3.27 -16.92 8.21
N GLU A 130 3.79 -17.23 7.02
CA GLU A 130 4.80 -16.44 6.35
C GLU A 130 4.27 -15.06 6.01
N THR A 131 5.17 -14.08 6.06
CA THR A 131 4.91 -12.78 5.43
C THR A 131 4.65 -13.02 3.93
N PRO A 132 3.51 -12.55 3.38
CA PRO A 132 3.12 -12.86 2.01
C PRO A 132 4.07 -12.18 1.02
N LEU A 133 4.46 -12.92 -0.02
CA LEU A 133 5.20 -12.37 -1.15
C LEU A 133 4.27 -11.55 -2.05
N GLY A 134 4.81 -10.54 -2.73
CA GLY A 134 4.08 -9.73 -3.70
C GLY A 134 4.41 -8.25 -3.64
N THR A 135 3.64 -7.47 -4.39
CA THR A 135 3.72 -6.00 -4.39
C THR A 135 2.47 -5.43 -3.75
N PHE A 136 2.68 -4.59 -2.75
CA PHE A 136 1.68 -3.97 -1.89
C PHE A 136 1.95 -2.47 -1.80
N TYR A 137 1.16 -1.77 -1.00
CA TYR A 137 1.38 -0.37 -0.72
C TYR A 137 0.96 -0.01 0.71
N VAL A 138 1.47 1.10 1.23
CA VAL A 138 1.09 1.63 2.55
C VAL A 138 -0.31 2.24 2.48
N THR A 139 -1.26 1.66 3.22
CA THR A 139 -2.67 2.07 3.24
C THR A 139 -3.03 2.96 4.44
N ALA A 140 -2.25 2.87 5.52
CA ALA A 140 -2.44 3.65 6.73
C ALA A 140 -1.13 3.73 7.53
N ARG A 141 -1.05 4.74 8.40
CA ARG A 141 0.15 5.13 9.13
C ARG A 141 -0.26 5.69 10.49
N PHE A 142 0.36 5.22 11.58
CA PHE A 142 -0.04 5.63 12.93
C PHE A 142 1.05 5.36 13.97
N VAL A 143 0.94 6.03 15.12
CA VAL A 143 1.66 5.67 16.36
C VAL A 143 0.75 4.69 17.10
N PRO A 144 1.19 3.44 17.35
CA PRO A 144 0.39 2.47 18.09
C PRO A 144 0.27 2.82 19.57
N ASP A 145 -0.89 2.52 20.16
CA ASP A 145 -1.09 2.56 21.62
C ASP A 145 -0.53 1.30 22.30
N ASP A 146 -0.50 0.17 21.58
CA ASP A 146 0.10 -1.08 22.05
C ASP A 146 1.64 -1.00 21.99
N PRO A 147 2.34 -1.04 23.15
CA PRO A 147 3.80 -0.98 23.20
C PRO A 147 4.50 -2.09 22.41
N PHE A 148 3.84 -3.24 22.20
CA PHE A 148 4.38 -4.34 21.41
C PHE A 148 4.65 -3.94 19.96
N LEU A 149 3.80 -3.06 19.40
CA LEU A 149 3.94 -2.55 18.03
C LEU A 149 4.99 -1.44 17.93
N GLY A 150 5.54 -1.01 19.06
CA GLY A 150 6.67 -0.09 19.15
C GLY A 150 6.33 1.33 18.69
N ALA A 151 7.37 2.06 18.27
CA ALA A 151 7.29 3.52 18.12
C ALA A 151 6.46 4.02 16.93
N PHE A 152 6.18 3.17 15.93
CA PHE A 152 5.45 3.55 14.72
C PHE A 152 5.02 2.32 13.92
N ALA A 153 3.89 2.41 13.22
CA ALA A 153 3.39 1.35 12.35
C ALA A 153 2.89 1.87 11.00
N LEU A 154 3.09 1.03 9.99
CA LEU A 154 2.51 1.11 8.66
C LEU A 154 1.53 -0.06 8.50
N GLU A 155 0.29 0.23 8.12
CA GLU A 155 -0.62 -0.76 7.57
C GLU A 155 -0.33 -0.90 6.07
N THR A 156 -0.25 -2.14 5.56
CA THR A 156 -0.08 -2.40 4.12
C THR A 156 -1.37 -2.92 3.50
N SER A 157 -1.43 -2.97 2.17
CA SER A 157 -2.51 -3.63 1.43
C SER A 157 -2.43 -5.16 1.45
N ALA A 158 -1.40 -5.74 2.08
CA ALA A 158 -1.22 -7.18 2.14
C ALA A 158 -2.08 -7.83 3.22
N TYR A 159 -2.58 -9.02 2.91
CA TYR A 159 -3.25 -9.90 3.85
C TYR A 159 -2.43 -11.18 4.11
N SER A 160 -2.26 -11.55 5.36
CA SER A 160 -1.66 -12.81 5.82
C SER A 160 -2.56 -13.99 5.45
N ARG A 161 -2.00 -15.20 5.34
CA ARG A 161 -2.81 -16.42 5.10
C ARG A 161 -3.77 -16.71 6.26
N LEU A 162 -3.44 -16.27 7.47
CA LEU A 162 -4.31 -16.36 8.65
C LEU A 162 -5.40 -15.29 8.57
N THR A 163 -6.65 -15.73 8.46
CA THR A 163 -7.82 -14.85 8.37
C THR A 163 -8.36 -14.43 9.75
N GLU A 164 -8.17 -15.29 10.73
CA GLU A 164 -8.60 -15.19 12.13
C GLU A 164 -7.70 -14.28 12.97
N TRP A 165 -6.57 -13.84 12.43
CA TRP A 165 -5.65 -12.94 13.12
C TRP A 165 -6.29 -11.55 13.32
N PRO A 166 -6.12 -10.91 14.51
CA PRO A 166 -6.69 -9.60 14.81
C PRO A 166 -6.48 -8.57 13.68
N GLY A 167 -7.52 -7.78 13.40
CA GLY A 167 -7.52 -6.84 12.27
C GLY A 167 -7.75 -7.49 10.89
N GLY A 168 -8.26 -8.74 10.85
CA GLY A 168 -8.62 -9.45 9.62
C GLY A 168 -7.44 -10.02 8.84
N GLY A 169 -6.31 -10.22 9.53
CA GLY A 169 -5.06 -10.69 8.92
C GLY A 169 -4.33 -9.65 8.08
N LYS A 170 -4.58 -8.34 8.27
CA LYS A 170 -3.77 -7.29 7.61
C LYS A 170 -2.32 -7.38 8.07
N VAL A 171 -1.39 -7.27 7.12
CA VAL A 171 0.05 -7.28 7.39
C VAL A 171 0.51 -5.84 7.58
N GLY A 172 1.19 -5.59 8.70
CA GLY A 172 1.83 -4.31 8.99
C GLY A 172 3.35 -4.39 8.98
N ILE A 173 3.98 -3.22 8.83
CA ILE A 173 5.40 -3.01 9.16
C ILE A 173 5.43 -2.13 10.40
N HIS A 174 5.93 -2.63 11.51
CA HIS A 174 5.86 -1.91 12.79
C HIS A 174 7.13 -2.08 13.61
N GLY A 175 7.34 -1.18 14.58
CA GLY A 175 8.39 -1.30 15.58
C GLY A 175 8.24 -2.56 16.45
N THR A 176 9.04 -2.70 17.49
CA THR A 176 8.86 -3.81 18.42
C THR A 176 9.41 -3.52 19.79
N SER A 177 8.80 -4.08 20.83
CA SER A 177 9.36 -4.19 22.18
C SER A 177 10.35 -5.36 22.32
N GLU A 178 10.48 -6.22 21.32
CA GLU A 178 11.31 -7.44 21.33
C GLU A 178 12.46 -7.36 20.29
N PRO A 179 13.39 -6.39 20.39
CA PRO A 179 14.42 -6.15 19.38
C PRO A 179 15.38 -7.34 19.20
N ARG A 180 15.53 -8.18 20.23
CA ARG A 180 16.32 -9.43 20.19
C ARG A 180 15.84 -10.44 19.15
N LEU A 181 14.60 -10.32 18.68
CA LEU A 181 14.02 -11.23 17.68
C LEU A 181 14.28 -10.80 16.24
N LEU A 182 14.84 -9.61 16.00
CA LEU A 182 15.17 -9.15 14.65
C LEU A 182 16.21 -10.08 14.02
N GLY A 183 16.01 -10.41 12.74
CA GLY A 183 16.79 -11.44 12.03
C GLY A 183 16.16 -12.84 12.06
N GLN A 184 14.98 -13.00 12.67
CA GLN A 184 14.30 -14.30 12.82
C GLN A 184 12.92 -14.34 12.15
N ALA A 185 12.41 -15.55 11.90
CA ALA A 185 11.05 -15.79 11.41
C ALA A 185 10.13 -16.20 12.57
N VAL A 186 9.49 -15.21 13.20
CA VAL A 186 8.77 -15.39 14.49
C VAL A 186 7.36 -14.78 14.52
N SER A 187 7.01 -13.93 13.55
CA SER A 187 5.73 -13.23 13.55
C SER A 187 4.60 -14.07 12.95
N HIS A 188 3.37 -13.53 12.95
CA HIS A 188 2.19 -14.12 12.31
C HIS A 188 1.93 -13.51 10.91
N GLY A 189 2.97 -12.94 10.30
CA GLY A 189 2.94 -12.32 8.96
C GLY A 189 3.44 -10.88 8.94
N CYS A 190 3.26 -10.11 10.02
CA CYS A 190 3.78 -8.74 10.12
C CYS A 190 5.30 -8.68 10.05
N VAL A 191 5.82 -7.59 9.51
CA VAL A 191 7.26 -7.30 9.48
C VAL A 191 7.58 -6.44 10.69
N ARG A 192 8.42 -6.95 11.60
CA ARG A 192 8.86 -6.20 12.78
C ARG A 192 10.22 -5.57 12.51
N VAL A 193 10.38 -4.32 12.89
CA VAL A 193 11.61 -3.55 12.74
C VAL A 193 12.05 -2.96 14.09
N SER A 194 13.29 -2.50 14.20
CA SER A 194 13.71 -1.73 15.38
C SER A 194 12.89 -0.44 15.49
N ASN A 195 12.72 0.09 16.71
CA ASN A 195 12.01 1.36 16.90
C ASN A 195 12.71 2.55 16.19
N ALA A 196 14.03 2.50 16.02
CA ALA A 196 14.76 3.48 15.22
C ALA A 196 14.37 3.38 13.72
N THR A 197 14.32 2.16 13.18
CA THR A 197 13.85 1.88 11.82
C THR A 197 12.40 2.31 11.63
N ALA A 198 11.51 2.02 12.59
CA ALA A 198 10.11 2.43 12.55
C ALA A 198 9.96 3.96 12.46
N ARG A 199 10.74 4.71 13.26
CA ARG A 199 10.80 6.18 13.19
C ARG A 199 11.37 6.69 11.86
N ALA A 200 12.35 5.99 11.27
CA ALA A 200 12.84 6.34 9.94
C ALA A 200 11.76 6.13 8.86
N LEU A 201 11.02 5.01 8.92
CA LEU A 201 9.91 4.71 8.00
C LEU A 201 8.79 5.75 8.06
N ARG A 202 8.55 6.38 9.22
CA ARG A 202 7.61 7.52 9.31
C ARG A 202 7.97 8.65 8.33
N ARG A 203 9.23 8.87 8.00
CA ARG A 203 9.63 9.88 7.00
C ARG A 203 9.76 9.28 5.60
N LEU A 204 10.21 8.03 5.52
CA LEU A 204 10.63 7.43 4.26
C LEU A 204 9.53 6.66 3.52
N ALA A 205 8.41 6.33 4.17
CA ALA A 205 7.33 5.56 3.57
C ALA A 205 5.97 6.26 3.74
N PRO A 206 5.70 7.40 3.07
CA PRO A 206 4.37 8.03 3.01
C PRO A 206 3.25 7.07 2.61
N LEU A 207 1.99 7.48 2.80
CA LEU A 207 0.86 6.76 2.23
C LEU A 207 1.08 6.52 0.73
N GLY A 208 0.63 5.35 0.25
CA GLY A 208 0.84 4.94 -1.12
C GLY A 208 2.22 4.38 -1.44
N THR A 209 3.21 4.48 -0.53
CA THR A 209 4.55 3.91 -0.73
C THR A 209 4.46 2.44 -1.10
N THR A 210 5.06 2.06 -2.23
CA THR A 210 5.13 0.66 -2.66
C THR A 210 5.93 -0.16 -1.66
N VAL A 211 5.40 -1.33 -1.30
CA VAL A 211 6.03 -2.32 -0.44
C VAL A 211 6.16 -3.61 -1.25
N GLN A 212 7.38 -3.95 -1.64
CA GLN A 212 7.68 -5.23 -2.28
C GLN A 212 8.16 -6.21 -1.23
N ILE A 213 7.57 -7.39 -1.20
CA ILE A 213 8.01 -8.48 -0.33
C ILE A 213 8.46 -9.61 -1.25
N VAL A 214 9.77 -9.86 -1.23
CA VAL A 214 10.48 -10.77 -2.12
C VAL A 214 11.13 -11.87 -1.31
N GLU A 215 11.42 -13.00 -1.95
CA GLU A 215 11.95 -14.15 -1.23
C GLU A 215 13.42 -13.99 -0.86
N ASP A 216 14.22 -13.26 -1.63
CA ASP A 216 15.68 -13.17 -1.46
C ASP A 216 16.15 -12.42 -0.19
#